data_AF-A0AA90UV30-F1
#
_entry.id   AF-A0AA90UV30-F1
#
_cell.length_a   1.000
_cell.length_b   1.000
_cell.length_c   1.000
_cell.angle_alpha   90.00
_cell.angle_beta   90.00
_cell.angle_gamma   90.00
#
_symmetry.space_group_name_H-M   'P 1'
#
loop_
_entity.id
_entity.type
_entity.pdbx_description
1 polymer ?
#
loop_
_entity_poly.entity_id
_entity_poly.type
_entity_poly.pdbx_seq_one_letter_code
_entity_poly.pdbx_strand_id
1 'polypeptide(L)' 'MKKGYYFVAKYVKNGITRICTGTQETIEGYFDFVSAGNFIAKEHNVDFKDVIVTFWSEINSVMLDKYKKTLGEQNNG' A
#
# COMPACT_ATOMS: atom_id res chain seq x y z
N MET A 1 13.44 -14.47 -2.77
CA MET A 1 12.48 -14.58 -1.65
C MET A 1 11.52 -13.41 -1.76
N LYS A 2 10.20 -13.64 -1.74
CA LYS A 2 9.24 -12.54 -1.83
C LYS A 2 9.41 -11.62 -0.63
N LYS A 3 9.49 -10.31 -0.86
CA LYS A 3 9.49 -9.29 0.18
C LYS A 3 8.16 -8.57 0.19
N GLY A 4 7.61 -8.33 1.38
CA GLY A 4 6.42 -7.50 1.57
C GLY A 4 6.83 -6.11 2.00
N TYR A 5 6.12 -5.09 1.52
CA TYR A 5 6.28 -3.71 1.93
C TYR A 5 4.95 -3.17 2.43
N TYR A 6 4.99 -2.44 3.53
CA TYR A 6 3.89 -1.60 4.00
C TYR A 6 4.19 -0.17 3.59
N PHE A 7 3.20 0.54 3.08
CA PHE A 7 3.38 1.93 2.68
C PHE A 7 2.20 2.81 3.07
N VAL A 8 2.47 4.11 3.21
CA VAL A 8 1.49 5.16 3.48
C VAL A 8 1.54 6.15 2.32
N ALA A 9 0.39 6.44 1.73
CA ALA A 9 0.25 7.43 0.67
C ALA A 9 -0.72 8.53 1.07
N LYS A 10 -0.43 9.73 0.57
CA LYS A 10 -1.35 10.87 0.57
C LYS A 10 -1.90 11.04 -0.83
N TYR A 11 -3.15 11.41 -0.94
CA TYR A 11 -3.73 11.79 -2.23
C TYR A 11 -4.83 12.85 -2.08
N VAL A 12 -5.14 13.55 -3.16
CA VAL A 12 -6.23 14.54 -3.19
C VAL A 12 -7.43 13.96 -3.91
N LYS A 13 -8.61 14.06 -3.31
CA LYS A 13 -9.89 13.70 -3.95
C LYS A 13 -10.93 14.76 -3.65
N ASN A 14 -11.49 15.36 -4.70
CA ASN A 14 -12.46 16.46 -4.61
C ASN A 14 -11.95 17.63 -3.75
N GLY A 15 -10.68 18.02 -3.94
CA GLY A 15 -10.04 19.11 -3.19
C GLY A 15 -9.67 18.79 -1.73
N ILE A 16 -9.93 17.57 -1.26
CA ILE A 16 -9.63 17.15 0.12
C ILE A 16 -8.41 16.23 0.12
N THR A 17 -7.42 16.55 0.95
CA THR A 17 -6.27 15.68 1.21
C THR A 17 -6.68 14.49 2.06
N ARG A 18 -6.29 13.29 1.63
CA ARG A 18 -6.57 12.01 2.29
C ARG A 18 -5.27 11.25 2.52
N ILE A 19 -5.29 10.34 3.48
CA ILE A 19 -4.19 9.41 3.78
C ILE A 19 -4.75 8.00 3.64
N CYS A 20 -3.99 7.11 3.01
CA CYS A 20 -4.27 5.70 2.94
C CYS A 20 -3.00 4.88 3.19
N THR A 21 -3.22 3.60 3.47
CA THR A 21 -2.15 2.64 3.71
C THR A 21 -2.33 1.48 2.75
N GLY A 22 -1.24 0.90 2.27
CA GLY A 22 -1.28 -0.25 1.39
C GLY A 22 -0.15 -1.21 1.65
N THR A 23 -0.23 -2.38 1.01
CA THR A 23 0.81 -3.40 1.04
C THR A 23 1.18 -3.81 -0.37
N GLN A 24 2.46 -4.03 -0.60
CA GLN A 24 2.98 -4.48 -1.90
C GLN A 24 3.95 -5.65 -1.69
N GLU A 25 3.69 -6.79 -2.36
CA GLU A 25 4.65 -7.88 -2.45
C GLU A 25 5.52 -7.70 -3.72
N THR A 26 6.82 -7.91 -3.60
CA THR A 26 7.77 -7.84 -4.72
C THR A 26 8.75 -9.02 -4.69
N ILE A 27 9.12 -9.49 -5.88
CA ILE A 27 10.12 -10.55 -6.08
C ILE A 27 11.52 -9.94 -6.21
N GLU A 28 11.62 -8.70 -6.68
CA GLU A 28 12.88 -8.00 -6.96
C GLU A 28 13.54 -7.42 -5.70
N GLY A 29 12.82 -7.46 -4.58
CA GLY A 29 13.37 -7.17 -3.25
C GLY A 29 13.54 -5.70 -2.91
N TYR A 30 12.96 -4.80 -3.71
CA TYR A 30 12.83 -3.36 -3.44
C TYR A 30 11.37 -2.90 -3.57
N PHE A 31 11.06 -1.76 -2.95
CA PHE A 31 9.73 -1.14 -3.03
C PHE A 31 9.59 -0.35 -4.33
N ASP A 32 8.55 -0.65 -5.13
CA ASP A 32 8.24 0.09 -6.36
C ASP A 32 7.09 1.08 -6.12
N PHE A 33 7.48 2.35 -5.97
CA PHE A 33 6.61 3.50 -5.78
C PHE A 33 5.62 3.73 -6.92
N VAL A 34 6.01 3.41 -8.15
CA VAL A 34 5.16 3.64 -9.33
C VAL A 34 3.98 2.67 -9.26
N SER A 35 4.26 1.39 -9.02
CA SER A 35 3.22 0.39 -8.80
C SER A 35 2.34 0.69 -7.59
N ALA A 36 2.91 1.11 -6.46
CA ALA A 36 2.15 1.51 -5.27
C ALA A 36 1.23 2.71 -5.55
N GLY A 37 1.73 3.75 -6.21
CA GLY A 37 0.95 4.92 -6.56
C GLY A 37 -0.18 4.59 -7.54
N ASN A 38 0.09 3.75 -8.55
CA ASN A 38 -0.93 3.28 -9.50
C ASN A 38 -2.03 2.47 -8.82
N PHE A 39 -1.68 1.62 -7.85
CA PHE A 39 -2.64 0.88 -7.05
C PHE A 39 -3.59 1.84 -6.30
N ILE A 40 -3.05 2.84 -5.59
CA ILE A 40 -3.86 3.84 -4.87
C ILE A 40 -4.73 4.67 -5.81
N ALA A 41 -4.16 5.11 -6.94
CA ALA A 41 -4.89 5.87 -7.95
C ALA A 41 -6.13 5.11 -8.45
N LYS A 42 -5.94 3.82 -8.76
CA LYS A 42 -7.03 2.93 -9.19
C LYS A 42 -8.04 2.67 -8.06
N GLU A 43 -7.58 2.31 -6.88
CA GLU A 43 -8.42 1.97 -5.73
C GLU A 43 -9.32 3.13 -5.30
N HIS A 44 -8.78 4.35 -5.32
CA HIS A 44 -9.50 5.54 -4.89
C HIS A 44 -10.09 6.36 -6.04
N ASN A 45 -9.94 5.92 -7.29
CA ASN A 45 -10.39 6.59 -8.49
C ASN A 45 -9.94 8.07 -8.52
N VAL A 46 -8.62 8.26 -8.49
CA VAL A 46 -7.94 9.56 -8.58
C VAL A 46 -6.81 9.48 -9.60
N ASP A 47 -6.34 10.63 -10.09
CA ASP A 47 -5.18 10.65 -10.99
C ASP A 47 -3.91 10.24 -10.23
N PHE A 48 -3.05 9.43 -10.86
CA PHE A 48 -1.76 9.04 -10.31
C PHE A 48 -0.90 10.23 -9.88
N LYS A 49 -0.95 11.33 -10.64
CA LYS A 49 -0.21 12.58 -10.35
C LYS A 49 -0.59 13.19 -9.00
N ASP A 50 -1.79 12.89 -8.51
CA ASP A 50 -2.32 13.40 -7.24
C ASP A 50 -2.03 12.45 -6.08
N VAL A 51 -1.27 11.36 -6.31
CA VAL A 51 -0.86 10.38 -5.30
C VAL A 51 0.61 10.57 -4.96
N ILE A 52 0.91 10.68 -3.68
CA ILE A 52 2.27 10.77 -3.15
C ILE A 52 2.45 9.67 -2.11
N VAL A 53 3.34 8.71 -2.38
CA VAL A 53 3.79 7.78 -1.35
C VAL A 53 4.70 8.53 -0.39
N THR A 54 4.29 8.59 0.88
CA THR A 54 4.97 9.38 1.93
C THR A 54 5.86 8.55 2.84
N PHE A 55 5.64 7.23 2.89
CA PHE A 55 6.43 6.31 3.71
C PHE A 55 6.32 4.89 3.14
N TRP A 56 7.39 4.12 3.25
CA TRP A 56 7.39 2.68 3.01
C TRP A 56 8.40 1.98 3.93
N SER A 57 8.11 0.74 4.31
CA SER A 57 9.00 -0.11 5.08
C SER A 57 8.86 -1.55 4.62
N GLU A 58 9.99 -2.26 4.56
CA GLU A 58 9.97 -3.73 4.42
C GLU A 58 9.26 -4.32 5.64
N ILE A 59 8.33 -5.24 5.40
CA ILE A 59 7.60 -6.00 6.40
C ILE A 59 8.44 -7.25 6.66
N ASN A 60 8.95 -7.41 7.88
CA ASN A 60 9.58 -8.68 8.26
C ASN A 60 8.52 -9.81 8.30
N SER A 61 8.98 -11.06 8.23
CA SER A 61 8.09 -12.23 8.16
C SER A 61 7.04 -12.28 9.28
N VAL A 62 7.41 -11.88 10.51
CA VAL A 62 6.50 -11.84 11.67
C VAL A 62 5.37 -10.83 11.48
N MET A 63 5.68 -9.65 10.96
CA MET A 63 4.66 -8.63 10.67
C MET A 63 3.77 -9.04 9.49
N LEU A 64 4.34 -9.70 8.49
CA LEU A 64 3.59 -10.20 7.32
C LEU A 64 2.54 -11.24 7.73
N ASP A 65 2.91 -12.17 8.61
CA ASP A 65 1.99 -13.20 9.11
C ASP A 65 0.86 -12.59 9.95
N LYS A 66 1.16 -11.60 10.79
CA LYS A 66 0.15 -10.85 11.55
C LYS A 66 -0.82 -10.13 10.60
N TYR A 67 -0.32 -9.44 9.57
CA TYR A 67 -1.16 -8.75 8.59
C TYR A 67 -2.06 -9.70 7.80
N LYS A 68 -1.51 -10.82 7.31
CA LYS A 68 -2.29 -11.83 6.57
C LYS A 68 -3.42 -12.40 7.43
N LYS A 69 -3.17 -12.61 8.72
CA LYS A 69 -4.19 -13.06 9.68
C LYS A 69 -5.31 -12.03 9.84
N THR A 70 -4.98 -10.74 9.99
CA THR A 70 -5.98 -9.67 10.13
C THR A 70 -6.82 -9.46 8.86
N LEU A 71 -6.24 -9.57 7.67
CA LEU A 71 -6.97 -9.53 6.39
C LEU A 71 -7.91 -10.72 6.22
N GLY A 72 -7.48 -11.92 6.64
CA GLY A 72 -8.34 -13.12 6.63
C GLY A 72 -9.52 -13.02 7.61
N GLU A 73 -9.33 -12.36 8.75
CA GLU A 73 -10.39 -12.09 9.73
C GLU A 73 -11.38 -11.02 9.24
N GLN A 74 -10.92 -10.00 8.49
CA GLN A 74 -11.80 -8.97 7.91
C GLN A 74 -12.67 -9.46 6.75
N ASN A 75 -12.26 -10.50 6.03
CA ASN A 75 -13.03 -11.06 4.90
C ASN A 75 -14.09 -12.10 5.33
N ASN A 76 -14.14 -12.48 6.61
CA ASN A 76 -15.07 -13.46 7.16
C ASN A 76 -16.11 -12.82 8.12
N GLY A 77 -16.22 -11.49 8.13
CA GLY A 77 -17.16 -10.73 8.95
C GLY A 77 -18.27 -10.07 8.13
#